data_AF-B7QGS1-F1
#
_entry.id   AF-B7QGS1-F1
#
_cell.length_a   1.000
_cell.length_b   1.000
_cell.length_c   1.000
_cell.angle_alpha   90.00
_cell.angle_beta   90.00
_cell.angle_gamma   90.00
#
_symmetry.space_group_name_H-M   'P 1'
#
loop_
_entity.id
_entity.type
_entity.pdbx_description
1 polymer ?
#
loop_
_entity_poly.entity_id
_entity_poly.type
_entity_poly.pdbx_seq_one_letter_code
_entity_poly.pdbx_strand_id
1 'polypeptide(L)'
;MENISDVIDTVWEEVAPLYKKLHAFVRMKLKSIYKEKLPTDGTIPAHLLGNMWAQSWDSLYANLSSGSPLDVSEELVKQNWTVHKMWKAAEDFFVSMGLPNMTDTFWKKSVMTKPTNRDIMCHATAWDFFSHNDFRIKMCTQLSMEDLGTIHHEMGHIIYYMLYEHQYPTFREGANEGNTRL
;
A
#
# COMPACT_ATOMS: atom_id res chain seq x y z
N MET A 1 -12.62 17.48 23.29
CA MET A 1 -12.14 16.41 22.40
C MET A 1 -13.38 15.66 21.97
N GLU A 2 -13.66 15.62 20.68
CA GLU A 2 -14.77 14.81 20.16
C GLU A 2 -14.49 13.33 20.43
N ASN A 3 -15.54 12.56 20.69
CA ASN A 3 -15.44 11.13 20.89
C ASN A 3 -15.13 10.46 19.55
N ILE A 4 -14.07 9.63 19.51
CA ILE A 4 -13.63 8.97 18.28
C ILE A 4 -14.73 8.10 17.65
N SER A 5 -15.60 7.50 18.46
CA SER A 5 -16.74 6.73 17.95
C SER A 5 -17.69 7.61 17.13
N ASP A 6 -18.03 8.79 17.66
CA ASP A 6 -18.97 9.71 17.02
C ASP A 6 -18.38 10.26 15.70
N VAL A 7 -17.07 10.49 15.67
CA VAL A 7 -16.35 10.89 14.45
C VAL A 7 -16.39 9.78 13.40
N ILE A 8 -16.13 8.53 13.79
CA ILE A 8 -16.19 7.37 12.88
C ILE A 8 -17.59 7.20 12.30
N ASP A 9 -18.62 7.27 13.14
CA ASP A 9 -20.01 7.15 12.71
C ASP A 9 -20.39 8.26 11.72
N THR A 10 -19.96 9.50 11.99
CA THR A 10 -20.19 10.65 11.10
C THR A 10 -19.52 10.44 9.73
N VAL A 11 -18.24 10.05 9.71
CA VAL A 11 -17.50 9.79 8.45
C VAL A 11 -18.14 8.63 7.68
N TRP A 12 -18.61 7.60 8.38
CA TRP A 12 -19.33 6.50 7.72
C TRP A 12 -20.64 6.98 7.08
N GLU A 13 -21.42 7.83 7.75
CA GLU A 13 -22.65 8.39 7.18
C GLU A 13 -22.39 9.20 5.90
N GLU A 14 -21.27 9.93 5.84
CA GLU A 14 -20.85 10.68 4.66
C GLU A 14 -20.40 9.77 3.50
N VAL A 15 -19.67 8.68 3.79
CA VAL A 15 -19.16 7.74 2.79
C VAL A 15 -20.22 6.73 2.32
N ALA A 16 -21.18 6.38 3.18
CA ALA A 16 -22.17 5.34 2.94
C ALA A 16 -22.97 5.53 1.63
N PRO A 17 -23.41 6.74 1.22
CA PRO A 17 -24.09 6.94 -0.06
C PRO A 17 -23.25 6.53 -1.27
N LEU A 18 -21.93 6.80 -1.25
CA LEU A 18 -21.02 6.38 -2.31
C LEU A 18 -20.83 4.86 -2.30
N TYR A 19 -20.58 4.29 -1.13
CA TYR A 19 -20.42 2.85 -0.96
C TYR A 19 -21.66 2.08 -1.45
N LYS A 20 -22.87 2.53 -1.10
CA LYS A 20 -24.13 1.90 -1.54
C LYS A 20 -24.29 1.91 -3.07
N LYS A 21 -23.89 3.00 -3.74
CA LYS A 21 -23.90 3.08 -5.21
C LYS A 21 -22.89 2.11 -5.82
N LEU A 22 -21.67 2.07 -5.31
CA LEU A 22 -20.63 1.12 -5.74
C LEU A 22 -21.09 -0.32 -5.54
N HIS A 23 -21.57 -0.66 -4.35
CA HIS A 23 -22.12 -1.96 -4.01
C HIS A 23 -23.25 -2.38 -4.98
N ALA A 24 -24.22 -1.49 -5.25
CA ALA A 24 -25.30 -1.78 -6.19
C ALA A 24 -24.79 -2.03 -7.61
N PHE A 25 -23.84 -1.23 -8.08
CA PHE A 25 -23.20 -1.42 -9.39
C PHE A 25 -22.46 -2.76 -9.50
N VAL A 26 -21.62 -3.07 -8.52
CA VAL A 26 -20.87 -4.34 -8.47
C VAL A 26 -21.82 -5.52 -8.42
N ARG A 27 -22.84 -5.48 -7.56
CA ARG A 27 -23.87 -6.53 -7.49
C ARG A 27 -24.58 -6.74 -8.82
N MET A 28 -24.96 -5.66 -9.50
CA MET A 28 -25.60 -5.73 -10.83
C MET A 28 -24.70 -6.44 -11.84
N LYS A 29 -23.41 -6.10 -11.89
CA LYS A 29 -22.43 -6.74 -12.77
C LYS A 29 -22.20 -8.20 -12.42
N LEU A 30 -22.00 -8.54 -11.14
CA LEU A 30 -21.86 -9.92 -10.69
C LEU A 30 -23.10 -10.76 -11.04
N LYS A 31 -24.31 -10.17 -10.98
CA LYS A 31 -25.55 -10.84 -11.43
C LYS A 31 -25.52 -11.19 -12.91
N SER A 32 -24.91 -10.37 -13.76
CA SER A 32 -24.75 -10.72 -15.18
C SER A 32 -23.78 -11.89 -15.41
N ILE A 33 -22.75 -12.02 -14.56
CA ILE A 33 -21.72 -13.07 -14.66
C ILE A 33 -22.23 -14.40 -14.07
N TYR A 34 -22.80 -14.36 -12.86
CA TYR A 34 -23.17 -15.55 -12.09
C TYR A 34 -24.67 -15.89 -12.14
N LYS A 35 -25.48 -15.07 -12.83
CA LYS A 35 -26.92 -15.28 -13.09
C LYS A 35 -27.74 -15.49 -11.81
N GLU A 36 -28.56 -16.54 -11.77
CA GLU A 36 -29.51 -16.84 -10.69
C GLU A 36 -28.85 -17.29 -9.38
N LYS A 37 -27.52 -17.38 -9.33
CA LYS A 37 -26.77 -17.80 -8.14
C LYS A 37 -26.60 -16.70 -7.08
N LEU A 38 -27.03 -15.45 -7.36
CA LEU A 38 -26.95 -14.37 -6.38
C LEU A 38 -28.20 -14.31 -5.49
N PRO A 39 -28.02 -14.05 -4.18
CA PRO A 39 -29.12 -13.79 -3.25
C PRO A 39 -30.05 -12.66 -3.71
N THR A 40 -31.36 -12.84 -3.46
CA THR A 40 -32.39 -11.83 -3.74
C THR A 40 -32.51 -10.77 -2.64
N ASP A 41 -31.93 -11.01 -1.47
CA ASP A 41 -31.97 -10.15 -0.27
C ASP A 41 -31.17 -8.85 -0.39
N GLY A 42 -30.45 -8.67 -1.49
CA GLY A 42 -29.65 -7.47 -1.76
C GLY A 42 -28.18 -7.61 -1.41
N THR A 43 -27.74 -8.71 -0.80
CA THR A 43 -26.33 -8.93 -0.43
C THR A 43 -25.48 -9.42 -1.61
N ILE A 44 -24.15 -9.37 -1.44
CA ILE A 44 -23.16 -10.01 -2.32
C ILE A 44 -22.46 -11.12 -1.52
N PRO A 45 -22.37 -12.36 -2.03
CA PRO A 45 -21.59 -13.41 -1.39
C PRO A 45 -20.11 -13.01 -1.26
N ALA A 46 -19.56 -13.06 -0.04
CA ALA A 46 -18.23 -12.53 0.28
C ALA A 46 -17.09 -13.13 -0.57
N HIS A 47 -17.20 -14.41 -0.93
CA HIS A 47 -16.19 -15.11 -1.74
C HIS A 47 -16.16 -14.69 -3.23
N LEU A 48 -17.06 -13.82 -3.68
CA LEU A 48 -17.12 -13.33 -5.06
C LEU A 48 -16.43 -11.97 -5.26
N LEU A 49 -15.83 -11.40 -4.21
CA LEU A 49 -15.30 -10.04 -4.23
C LEU A 49 -13.81 -9.94 -4.54
N GLY A 50 -13.19 -11.02 -5.03
CA GLY A 50 -11.82 -11.02 -5.54
C GLY A 50 -10.72 -10.94 -4.47
N ASN A 51 -11.11 -10.93 -3.19
CA ASN A 51 -10.23 -10.95 -2.02
C ASN A 51 -10.85 -11.87 -0.95
N MET A 52 -10.03 -12.64 -0.23
CA MET A 52 -10.47 -13.62 0.77
C MET A 52 -11.39 -13.02 1.85
N TRP A 53 -11.17 -11.76 2.20
CA TRP A 53 -11.93 -11.04 3.22
C TRP A 53 -12.85 -9.95 2.65
N ALA A 54 -12.96 -9.85 1.32
CA ALA A 54 -13.74 -8.83 0.63
C ALA A 54 -13.40 -7.37 1.03
N GLN A 55 -12.20 -7.14 1.58
CA GLN A 55 -11.77 -5.81 2.06
C GLN A 55 -11.30 -4.88 0.93
N SER A 56 -10.89 -5.45 -0.20
CA SER A 56 -10.60 -4.74 -1.46
C SER A 56 -11.24 -5.51 -2.61
N TRP A 57 -11.77 -4.78 -3.60
CA TRP A 57 -12.46 -5.31 -4.77
C TRP A 57 -11.69 -5.05 -6.07
N ASP A 58 -10.42 -4.66 -5.98
CA ASP A 58 -9.61 -4.22 -7.13
C ASP A 58 -9.44 -5.33 -8.18
N SER A 59 -9.33 -6.58 -7.74
CA SER A 59 -9.26 -7.77 -8.60
C SER A 59 -10.49 -7.96 -9.50
N LEU A 60 -11.63 -7.32 -9.18
CA LEU A 60 -12.83 -7.38 -10.00
C LEU A 60 -12.77 -6.44 -11.20
N TYR A 61 -11.84 -5.47 -11.23
CA TYR A 61 -11.82 -4.39 -12.21
C TYR A 61 -11.95 -4.89 -13.66
N ALA A 62 -11.17 -5.91 -14.04
CA ALA A 62 -11.19 -6.50 -15.38
C ALA A 62 -12.55 -7.12 -15.78
N ASN A 63 -13.32 -7.60 -14.80
CA ASN A 63 -14.64 -8.19 -15.03
C ASN A 63 -15.77 -7.15 -15.01
N LEU A 64 -15.54 -5.99 -14.40
CA LEU A 64 -16.56 -4.97 -14.17
C LEU A 64 -16.46 -3.81 -15.16
N SER A 65 -15.25 -3.51 -15.63
CA SER A 65 -14.92 -2.42 -16.53
C SER A 65 -14.55 -2.94 -17.92
N SER A 66 -14.85 -2.15 -18.96
CA SER A 66 -14.39 -2.40 -20.33
C SER A 66 -13.02 -1.78 -20.62
N GLY A 67 -12.46 -1.01 -19.68
CA GLY A 67 -11.13 -0.43 -19.79
C GLY A 67 -10.06 -1.36 -19.23
N SER A 68 -8.85 -1.29 -19.80
CA SER A 68 -7.66 -1.88 -19.17
C SER A 68 -7.21 -0.99 -18.01
N PRO A 69 -6.94 -1.54 -16.82
CA PRO A 69 -6.31 -0.77 -15.77
C PRO A 69 -4.93 -0.34 -16.26
N LEU A 70 -4.49 0.86 -15.86
CA LEU A 70 -3.12 1.28 -16.10
C LEU A 70 -2.20 0.34 -15.31
N ASP A 71 -1.34 -0.38 -16.01
CA ASP A 71 -0.28 -1.19 -15.42
C ASP A 71 1.02 -0.91 -16.18
N VAL A 72 2.02 -0.41 -15.46
CA VAL A 72 3.32 -0.06 -16.03
C VAL A 72 4.34 -1.19 -15.91
N SER A 73 3.97 -2.35 -15.36
CA SER A 73 4.90 -3.46 -15.08
C SER A 73 5.65 -3.94 -16.33
N GLU A 74 4.94 -4.12 -17.44
CA GLU A 74 5.60 -4.48 -18.71
C GLU A 74 6.56 -3.40 -19.19
N GLU A 75 6.23 -2.13 -18.98
CA GLU A 75 7.02 -1.00 -19.44
C GLU A 75 8.30 -0.84 -18.62
N LEU A 76 8.25 -1.14 -17.31
CA LEU A 76 9.45 -1.22 -16.46
C LEU A 76 10.46 -2.21 -17.04
N VAL A 77 9.99 -3.39 -17.47
CA VAL A 77 10.84 -4.42 -18.10
C VAL A 77 11.35 -3.96 -19.46
N LYS A 78 10.47 -3.44 -20.34
CA LYS A 78 10.84 -2.95 -21.68
C LYS A 78 11.90 -1.85 -21.63
N GLN A 79 11.84 -0.98 -20.61
CA GLN A 79 12.81 0.08 -20.38
C GLN A 79 14.04 -0.34 -19.56
N ASN A 80 14.23 -1.65 -19.30
CA ASN A 80 15.34 -2.20 -18.52
C ASN A 80 15.48 -1.57 -17.13
N TRP A 81 14.37 -1.33 -16.44
CA TRP A 81 14.43 -0.91 -15.04
C TRP A 81 15.01 -2.02 -14.17
N THR A 82 15.75 -1.61 -13.14
CA THR A 82 16.26 -2.50 -12.10
C THR A 82 15.55 -2.20 -10.78
N VAL A 83 15.58 -3.16 -9.85
CA VAL A 83 15.05 -2.94 -8.49
C VAL A 83 15.69 -1.71 -7.84
N HIS A 84 17.00 -1.54 -8.00
CA HIS A 84 17.70 -0.37 -7.48
C HIS A 84 17.19 0.94 -8.08
N LYS A 85 16.87 0.95 -9.39
CA LYS A 85 16.27 2.12 -10.06
C LYS A 85 14.86 2.43 -9.52
N MET A 86 14.04 1.42 -9.24
CA MET A 86 12.72 1.63 -8.62
C MET A 86 12.85 2.30 -7.24
N TRP A 87 13.79 1.82 -6.42
CA TRP A 87 14.07 2.41 -5.12
C TRP A 87 14.59 3.84 -5.25
N LYS A 88 15.53 4.09 -6.17
CA LYS A 88 16.06 5.43 -6.40
C LYS A 88 14.98 6.40 -6.89
N ALA A 89 14.07 5.95 -7.75
CA ALA A 89 12.94 6.76 -8.20
C ALA A 89 12.01 7.18 -7.05
N ALA A 90 11.77 6.29 -6.08
CA ALA A 90 11.00 6.63 -4.88
C ALA A 90 11.74 7.63 -3.98
N GLU A 91 13.06 7.49 -3.77
CA GLU A 91 13.85 8.49 -3.06
C GLU A 91 13.80 9.86 -3.78
N ASP A 92 14.00 9.88 -5.10
CA ASP A 92 13.97 11.10 -5.91
C ASP A 92 12.61 11.81 -5.81
N PHE A 93 11.50 11.06 -5.71
CA PHE A 93 10.17 11.62 -5.44
C PHE A 93 10.13 12.39 -4.11
N PHE A 94 10.58 11.79 -3.01
CA PHE A 94 10.59 12.49 -1.71
C PHE A 94 11.55 13.69 -1.71
N VAL A 95 12.74 13.52 -2.29
CA VAL A 95 13.72 14.61 -2.42
C VAL A 95 13.17 15.77 -3.25
N SER A 96 12.40 15.49 -4.31
CA SER A 96 11.75 16.54 -5.11
C SER A 96 10.77 17.40 -4.33
N MET A 97 10.22 16.88 -3.22
CA MET A 97 9.35 17.61 -2.29
C MET A 97 10.14 18.34 -1.18
N GLY A 98 11.47 18.30 -1.22
CA GLY A 98 12.35 18.92 -0.22
C GLY A 98 12.61 18.06 1.02
N LEU A 99 12.29 16.77 0.97
CA LEU A 99 12.57 15.82 2.05
C LEU A 99 14.01 15.27 1.93
N PRO A 100 14.61 14.75 3.03
CA PRO A 100 16.00 14.31 3.01
C PRO A 100 16.22 13.07 2.12
N ASN A 101 17.44 12.94 1.59
CA ASN A 101 17.89 11.69 0.97
C ASN A 101 17.96 10.57 2.00
N MET A 102 17.81 9.32 1.55
CA MET A 102 18.05 8.14 2.36
C MET A 102 19.53 8.07 2.79
N THR A 103 19.79 7.49 3.96
CA THR A 103 21.15 7.41 4.50
C THR A 103 22.02 6.38 3.77
N ASP A 104 23.34 6.51 3.85
CA ASP A 104 24.25 5.48 3.32
C ASP A 104 24.00 4.11 3.96
N THR A 105 23.64 4.11 5.25
CA THR A 105 23.29 2.90 5.99
C THR A 105 22.04 2.24 5.42
N PHE A 106 21.03 3.02 5.05
CA PHE A 106 19.82 2.53 4.40
C PHE A 106 20.16 1.77 3.11
N TRP A 107 20.94 2.37 2.21
CA TRP A 107 21.31 1.75 0.94
C TRP A 107 22.19 0.51 1.13
N LYS A 108 23.10 0.54 2.11
CA LYS A 108 24.05 -0.56 2.37
C LYS A 108 23.41 -1.76 3.07
N LYS A 109 22.43 -1.54 3.94
CA LYS A 109 21.92 -2.59 4.86
C LYS A 109 20.46 -3.01 4.60
N SER A 110 19.69 -2.27 3.81
CA SER A 110 18.33 -2.68 3.43
C SER A 110 18.36 -3.93 2.55
N VAL A 111 17.29 -4.73 2.64
CA VAL A 111 17.10 -5.92 1.80
C VAL A 111 16.11 -5.53 0.72
N MET A 112 16.62 -5.27 -0.50
CA MET A 112 15.81 -4.84 -1.65
C MET A 112 15.35 -6.02 -2.50
N THR A 113 16.11 -7.13 -2.50
CA THR A 113 15.81 -8.34 -3.25
C THR A 113 15.92 -9.55 -2.35
N LYS A 114 15.18 -10.62 -2.67
CA LYS A 114 15.25 -11.87 -1.91
C LYS A 114 16.68 -12.45 -1.99
N PRO A 115 17.38 -12.65 -0.86
CA PRO A 115 18.67 -13.32 -0.86
C PRO A 115 18.53 -14.77 -1.36
N THR A 116 19.54 -15.27 -2.08
CA THR A 116 19.58 -16.65 -2.58
C THR A 116 20.13 -17.64 -1.56
N ASN A 117 20.81 -17.16 -0.52
CA ASN A 117 21.55 -17.98 0.44
C ASN A 117 20.79 -18.23 1.76
N ARG A 118 19.59 -17.68 1.92
CA ARG A 118 18.77 -17.82 3.14
C ARG A 118 17.31 -17.53 2.85
N ASP A 119 16.44 -18.13 3.65
CA ASP A 119 15.03 -17.79 3.66
C ASP A 119 14.77 -16.55 4.50
N ILE A 120 13.85 -15.71 4.03
CA ILE A 120 13.39 -14.51 4.71
C ILE A 120 11.89 -14.34 4.52
N MET A 121 11.23 -13.66 5.46
CA MET A 121 9.84 -13.22 5.29
C MET A 121 9.80 -12.05 4.30
N CYS A 122 9.09 -12.22 3.18
CA CYS A 122 9.10 -11.25 2.08
C CYS A 122 8.13 -10.06 2.23
N HIS A 123 7.18 -10.13 3.18
CA HIS A 123 6.25 -9.02 3.43
C HIS A 123 7.03 -7.74 3.73
N ALA A 124 6.73 -6.67 2.99
CA ALA A 124 7.42 -5.40 3.09
C ALA A 124 7.27 -4.82 4.51
N THR A 125 8.35 -4.21 5.00
CA THR A 125 8.40 -3.60 6.34
C THR A 125 9.53 -2.58 6.39
N ALA A 126 9.28 -1.43 6.99
CA ALA A 126 10.26 -0.40 7.32
C ALA A 126 10.62 -0.43 8.81
N TRP A 127 11.90 -0.22 9.11
CA TRP A 127 12.45 -0.39 10.46
C TRP A 127 13.29 0.82 10.88
N ASP A 128 12.95 1.39 12.04
CA ASP A 128 13.81 2.25 12.83
C ASP A 128 14.57 1.38 13.85
N PHE A 129 15.90 1.42 13.83
CA PHE A 129 16.74 0.67 14.78
C PHE A 129 17.03 1.44 16.08
N PHE A 130 16.46 2.63 16.26
CA PHE A 130 16.69 3.54 17.39
C PHE A 130 18.17 3.91 17.61
N SER A 131 18.98 3.74 16.57
CA SER A 131 20.38 4.12 16.49
C SER A 131 20.53 5.24 15.48
N HIS A 132 21.52 6.10 15.68
CA HIS A 132 21.73 7.24 14.80
C HIS A 132 21.88 6.81 13.33
N ASN A 133 21.06 7.38 12.45
CA ASN A 133 21.06 7.16 10.99
C ASN A 133 20.86 5.68 10.52
N ASP A 134 20.33 4.78 11.35
CA ASP A 134 20.13 3.37 10.99
C ASP A 134 18.64 3.05 10.77
N PHE A 135 18.18 3.32 9.54
CA PHE A 135 16.83 3.04 9.06
C PHE A 135 16.90 2.09 7.87
N ARG A 136 16.00 1.11 7.80
CA ARG A 136 16.08 0.06 6.75
C ARG A 136 14.71 -0.41 6.30
N ILE A 137 14.64 -0.83 5.04
CA ILE A 137 13.50 -1.60 4.52
C ILE A 137 13.91 -3.04 4.27
N LYS A 138 12.99 -3.97 4.50
CA LYS A 138 13.11 -5.38 4.12
C LYS A 138 11.95 -5.78 3.22
N MET A 139 12.22 -5.91 1.92
CA MET A 139 11.24 -6.24 0.89
C MET A 139 11.87 -7.14 -0.20
N CYS A 140 11.12 -8.12 -0.69
CA CYS A 140 11.54 -8.97 -1.81
C CYS A 140 11.05 -8.40 -3.16
N THR A 141 11.57 -7.23 -3.54
CA THR A 141 11.07 -6.44 -4.67
C THR A 141 11.07 -7.21 -5.98
N GLN A 142 9.94 -7.16 -6.68
CA GLN A 142 9.72 -7.56 -8.07
C GLN A 142 9.59 -6.33 -8.95
N LEU A 143 9.87 -6.47 -10.26
CA LEU A 143 9.68 -5.40 -11.23
C LEU A 143 8.19 -5.30 -11.61
N SER A 144 7.37 -4.70 -10.73
CA SER A 144 5.95 -4.46 -10.97
C SER A 144 5.52 -3.06 -10.51
N MET A 145 4.38 -2.58 -11.03
CA MET A 145 3.75 -1.34 -10.57
C MET A 145 3.32 -1.42 -9.10
N GLU A 146 2.83 -2.58 -8.66
CA GLU A 146 2.46 -2.84 -7.27
C GLU A 146 3.65 -2.66 -6.33
N ASP A 147 4.79 -3.27 -6.65
CA ASP A 147 6.00 -3.15 -5.84
C ASP A 147 6.58 -1.75 -5.93
N LEU A 148 6.44 -1.04 -7.07
CA LEU A 148 6.81 0.37 -7.15
C LEU A 148 6.02 1.22 -6.16
N GLY A 149 4.70 1.01 -6.07
CA GLY A 149 3.86 1.66 -5.06
C GLY A 149 4.25 1.29 -3.64
N THR A 150 4.54 0.01 -3.39
CA THR A 150 4.96 -0.49 -2.08
C THR A 150 6.29 0.11 -1.64
N ILE A 151 7.26 0.32 -2.55
CA ILE A 151 8.50 1.03 -2.21
C ILE A 151 8.23 2.46 -1.73
N HIS A 152 7.30 3.18 -2.37
CA HIS A 152 6.93 4.53 -1.95
C HIS A 152 6.27 4.53 -0.56
N HIS A 153 5.36 3.59 -0.32
CA HIS A 153 4.75 3.35 0.99
C HIS A 153 5.82 3.15 2.08
N GLU A 154 6.72 2.18 1.89
CA GLU A 154 7.75 1.85 2.88
C GLU A 154 8.79 2.96 3.05
N MET A 155 9.17 3.67 1.99
CA MET A 155 10.05 4.84 2.09
C MET A 155 9.37 6.01 2.81
N GLY A 156 8.03 6.12 2.74
CA GLY A 156 7.26 7.06 3.55
C GLY A 156 7.50 6.86 5.05
N HIS A 157 7.48 5.60 5.51
CA HIS A 157 7.84 5.26 6.90
C HIS A 157 9.27 5.68 7.23
N ILE A 158 10.25 5.40 6.35
CA ILE A 158 11.65 5.78 6.58
C ILE A 158 11.83 7.30 6.69
N ILE A 159 11.16 8.08 5.83
CA ILE A 159 11.16 9.54 5.93
C ILE A 159 10.59 9.97 7.28
N TYR A 160 9.47 9.39 7.71
CA TYR A 160 8.89 9.68 9.02
C TYR A 160 9.91 9.40 10.13
N TYR A 161 10.64 8.28 10.03
CA TYR A 161 11.66 7.88 10.98
C TYR A 161 12.82 8.87 11.09
N MET A 162 13.30 9.33 9.94
CA MET A 162 14.36 10.33 9.86
C MET A 162 13.92 11.68 10.43
N LEU A 163 12.68 12.11 10.15
CA LEU A 163 12.20 13.43 10.55
C LEU A 163 12.06 13.58 12.07
N TYR A 164 11.63 12.52 12.79
CA TYR A 164 11.49 12.56 14.25
C TYR A 164 12.66 11.97 15.02
N GLU A 165 13.78 11.61 14.37
CA GLU A 165 14.92 10.92 14.99
C GLU A 165 15.47 11.69 16.21
N HIS A 166 15.35 13.00 16.22
CA HIS A 166 15.80 13.86 17.33
C HIS A 166 14.93 13.73 18.60
N GLN A 167 13.73 13.14 18.52
CA GLN A 167 12.84 12.94 19.66
C GLN A 167 13.34 11.81 20.57
N TYR A 168 12.89 11.80 21.83
CA TYR A 168 13.11 10.67 22.72
C TYR A 168 12.50 9.39 22.13
N PRO A 169 13.11 8.20 22.31
CA PRO A 169 12.61 6.95 21.74
C PRO A 169 11.11 6.70 21.97
N THR A 170 10.57 7.09 23.13
CA THR A 170 9.15 6.95 23.47
C THR A 170 8.20 7.86 22.68
N PHE A 171 8.72 8.84 21.95
CA PHE A 171 7.95 9.77 21.10
C PHE A 171 8.30 9.62 19.60
N ARG A 172 9.05 8.58 19.22
CA ARG A 172 9.37 8.25 17.82
C ARG A 172 8.31 7.34 17.23
N GLU A 173 7.09 7.85 17.20
CA GLU A 173 5.95 7.18 16.60
C GLU A 173 5.10 8.20 15.84
N GLY A 174 4.15 7.72 15.04
CA GLY A 174 3.16 8.59 14.42
C GLY A 174 2.36 9.35 15.47
N ALA A 175 1.84 10.52 15.10
CA ALA A 175 0.94 11.28 15.99
C ALA A 175 -0.28 10.46 16.46
N ASN A 176 -0.69 9.47 15.67
CA ASN A 176 -1.64 8.41 16.02
C ASN A 176 -1.37 7.18 15.13
N GLU A 177 -2.06 6.06 15.41
CA GLU A 177 -1.87 4.78 14.71
C GLU A 177 -2.16 4.80 13.19
N GLY A 178 -2.92 5.78 12.71
CA GLY A 178 -3.23 5.95 11.28
C GLY A 178 -2.12 6.66 10.51
N ASN A 179 -1.37 7.55 11.16
CA ASN A 179 -0.37 8.40 10.51
C ASN A 179 0.85 7.63 9.98
N THR A 180 1.13 6.44 10.53
CA THR A 180 2.24 5.55 10.12
C THR A 180 1.73 4.30 9.41
N ARG A 181 0.50 4.31 8.87
CA ARG A 181 -0.04 3.24 8.01
C ARG A 181 -0.17 3.64 6.54
N LEU A 182 0.43 4.77 6.14
CA LEU A 182 0.49 5.26 4.76
C LEU A 182 1.11 4.24 3.84
#